data_AF-A0A7K2Q553-F1
#
_entry.id   AF-A0A7K2Q553-F1
#
_cell.length_a   1.000
_cell.length_b   1.000
_cell.length_c   1.000
_cell.angle_alpha   90.00
_cell.angle_beta   90.00
_cell.angle_gamma   90.00
#
_symmetry.space_group_name_H-M   'P 1'
#
loop_
_entity.id
_entity.type
_entity.pdbx_description
1 polymer ?
#
loop_
_entity_poly.entity_id
_entity_poly.type
_entity_poly.pdbx_seq_one_letter_code
_entity_poly.pdbx_strand_id
1 'polypeptide(L)' 'MLNVTAPDTATRPPSPVPPPDVELAEAAIVEHYPRLVRLAYLVLPPALGRNRRVLTAHSLAQRALPRGRRGAGA' A
#
# COMPACT_ATOMS: atom_id res chain seq x y z
N MET A 1 -1.66 45.69 2.09
CA MET A 1 -2.75 44.90 1.49
C MET A 1 -2.16 43.70 0.78
N LEU A 2 -2.05 42.54 1.45
CA LEU A 2 -1.84 41.23 0.81
C LEU A 2 -2.17 40.17 1.86
N ASN A 3 -3.38 39.59 1.77
CA ASN A 3 -3.79 38.48 2.61
C ASN A 3 -3.37 37.19 1.89
N VAL A 4 -2.27 36.59 2.31
CA VAL A 4 -1.86 35.26 1.86
C VAL A 4 -2.73 34.26 2.60
N THR A 5 -3.80 33.82 1.95
CA THR A 5 -4.61 32.70 2.44
C THR A 5 -3.86 31.41 2.14
N ALA A 6 -3.21 30.85 3.17
CA ALA A 6 -2.69 29.49 3.10
C ALA A 6 -3.86 28.54 2.82
N PRO A 7 -3.74 27.55 1.93
CA PRO A 7 -4.75 26.52 1.82
C PRO A 7 -4.73 25.71 3.12
N ASP A 8 -5.85 25.77 3.84
CA ASP A 8 -6.13 24.96 5.01
C ASP A 8 -6.38 23.51 4.57
N THR A 9 -5.30 22.80 4.25
CA THR A 9 -5.33 21.37 3.89
C THR A 9 -5.24 20.46 5.12
N ALA A 10 -5.19 21.01 6.33
CA ALA A 10 -4.74 20.28 7.51
C ALA A 10 -5.83 19.61 8.35
N THR A 11 -7.13 19.67 8.00
CA THR A 11 -8.17 18.94 8.77
C THR A 11 -9.47 18.69 7.99
N ARG A 12 -9.41 18.24 6.73
CA ARG A 12 -10.62 17.65 6.12
C ARG A 12 -10.66 16.16 6.49
N PRO A 13 -11.59 15.69 7.34
CA PRO A 13 -11.78 14.26 7.50
C PRO A 13 -12.06 13.67 6.11
N PRO A 14 -11.43 12.54 5.74
CA PRO A 14 -11.70 11.93 4.45
C PRO A 14 -13.21 11.74 4.35
N SER A 15 -13.82 12.31 3.31
CA SER A 15 -15.21 11.99 2.98
C SER A 15 -15.28 10.47 2.89
N PRO A 16 -16.28 9.81 3.50
CA PRO A 16 -16.38 8.35 3.43
C PRO A 16 -16.48 7.97 1.96
N VAL A 17 -15.36 7.51 1.40
CA VAL A 17 -15.31 6.97 0.06
C VAL A 17 -16.02 5.62 0.19
N PRO A 18 -17.09 5.38 -0.58
CA PRO A 18 -17.70 4.06 -0.60
C PRO A 18 -16.59 3.03 -0.87
N PRO A 19 -16.62 1.86 -0.21
CA PRO A 19 -15.60 0.85 -0.42
C PRO A 19 -15.48 0.59 -1.92
N PRO A 20 -14.25 0.57 -2.49
CA PRO A 20 -14.08 0.31 -3.91
C PRO A 20 -14.71 -1.04 -4.25
N ASP A 21 -15.24 -1.13 -5.46
CA ASP A 21 -15.67 -2.41 -6.03
C ASP A 21 -14.54 -3.44 -5.89
N VAL A 22 -14.89 -4.70 -5.64
CA VAL A 22 -13.91 -5.78 -5.45
C VAL A 22 -12.95 -5.85 -6.62
N GLU A 23 -13.46 -5.68 -7.85
CA GLU A 23 -12.66 -5.68 -9.07
C GLU A 23 -11.66 -4.51 -9.12
N LEU A 24 -12.08 -3.30 -8.73
CA LEU A 24 -11.20 -2.14 -8.63
C LEU A 24 -10.16 -2.30 -7.52
N ALA A 25 -10.54 -2.93 -6.40
CA ALA A 25 -9.63 -3.21 -5.29
C ALA A 25 -8.57 -4.25 -5.68
N GLU A 26 -8.95 -5.29 -6.42
CA GLU A 26 -8.02 -6.29 -6.97
C GLU A 26 -7.06 -5.68 -8.00
N ALA A 27 -7.58 -4.86 -8.93
CA ALA A 27 -6.76 -4.15 -9.91
C ALA A 27 -5.72 -3.24 -9.24
N ALA A 28 -6.14 -2.48 -8.21
CA ALA A 28 -5.24 -1.64 -7.44
C ALA A 28 -4.13 -2.46 -6.75
N ILE A 29 -4.44 -3.64 -6.20
CA ILE A 29 -3.42 -4.51 -5.59
C ILE A 29 -2.42 -4.99 -6.65
N VAL A 30 -2.89 -5.46 -7.81
CA VAL A 30 -2.01 -5.93 -8.90
C VAL A 30 -1.10 -4.81 -9.39
N GLU A 31 -1.62 -3.60 -9.55
CA GLU A 31 -0.87 -2.44 -10.00
C GLU A 31 0.21 -2.00 -8.98
N HIS A 32 -0.09 -2.09 -7.68
CA HIS A 32 0.78 -1.61 -6.62
C HIS A 32 1.74 -2.68 -6.08
N TYR A 33 1.48 -3.96 -6.36
CA TYR A 33 2.29 -5.08 -5.88
C TYR A 33 3.77 -5.04 -6.32
N PRO A 34 4.11 -4.76 -7.60
CA PRO A 34 5.51 -4.65 -8.03
C PRO A 34 6.28 -3.60 -7.24
N ARG A 35 5.63 -2.47 -6.92
CA ARG A 35 6.23 -1.38 -6.15
C ARG A 35 6.50 -1.81 -4.71
N LEU A 36 5.57 -2.52 -4.06
CA LEU A 36 5.75 -3.07 -2.71
C LEU A 36 6.91 -4.07 -2.64
N VAL A 37 6.96 -5.00 -3.61
CA VAL A 37 8.06 -5.98 -3.70
C VAL A 37 9.40 -5.27 -3.89
N ARG A 38 9.45 -4.22 -4.72
CA ARG A 38 10.68 -3.46 -4.94
C ARG A 38 11.17 -2.79 -3.66
N LEU A 39 10.29 -2.17 -2.89
CA LEU A 39 10.64 -1.57 -1.59
C LEU A 39 11.16 -2.63 -0.61
N ALA A 40 10.46 -3.76 -0.51
CA ALA A 40 10.88 -4.87 0.35
C ALA A 40 12.24 -5.45 -0.07
N TYR A 41 12.53 -5.55 -1.38
CA TYR A 41 13.83 -6.03 -1.86
C TYR A 41 14.98 -5.08 -1.51
N LEU A 42 14.75 -3.77 -1.58
CA LEU A 42 15.77 -2.75 -1.36
C LEU A 42 16.24 -2.68 0.10
N VAL A 43 15.38 -2.98 1.06
CA VAL A 43 15.73 -2.99 2.49
C VAL A 43 16.45 -4.27 2.94
N LEU A 44 16.51 -5.31 2.10
CA LEU A 44 17.17 -6.57 2.44
C LEU A 44 18.69 -6.50 2.23
N PRO A 45 19.49 -7.02 3.17
CA PRO A 45 20.94 -6.98 3.07
C PRO A 45 21.46 -7.79 1.87
N PRO A 46 22.53 -7.32 1.18
CA PRO A 46 23.07 -8.00 0.00
C PRO A 46 23.65 -9.39 0.31
N ALA A 47 24.06 -9.64 1.56
CA ALA A 47 24.60 -10.93 2.02
C ALA A 47 23.61 -12.11 1.89
N LEU A 48 22.30 -11.85 1.78
CA LEU A 48 21.29 -12.90 1.55
C LEU A 48 21.39 -13.56 0.18
N GLY A 49 22.10 -12.96 -0.78
CA GLY A 49 22.13 -13.41 -2.17
C GLY A 49 20.81 -13.14 -2.91
N ARG A 50 20.87 -13.08 -4.24
CA ARG A 50 19.75 -12.62 -5.10
C ARG A 50 18.48 -13.43 -4.89
N ASN A 51 18.57 -14.76 -4.88
CA ASN A 51 17.41 -15.65 -4.83
C ASN A 51 16.67 -15.56 -3.49
N ARG A 52 17.38 -15.56 -2.35
CA ARG A 52 16.73 -15.41 -1.03
C ARG A 52 16.11 -14.03 -0.89
N ARG A 53 16.76 -12.97 -1.38
CA ARG A 53 16.21 -11.61 -1.34
C ARG A 53 14.88 -11.49 -2.10
N VAL A 54 14.75 -12.15 -3.25
CA VAL A 54 13.49 -12.16 -4.02
C VAL A 54 12.38 -12.83 -3.22
N LEU A 55 12.62 -14.04 -2.70
CA LEU A 55 11.60 -14.77 -1.95
C LEU A 55 11.20 -14.04 -0.65
N THR A 56 12.16 -13.47 0.07
CA THR A 56 11.88 -12.69 1.27
C THR A 56 11.16 -11.37 0.96
N ALA A 57 11.48 -10.71 -0.16
CA ALA A 57 10.76 -9.51 -0.57
C ALA A 57 9.29 -9.81 -0.88
N HIS A 58 9.03 -10.91 -1.59
CA HIS A 58 7.65 -11.35 -1.85
C HIS A 58 6.91 -11.71 -0.56
N SER A 59 7.54 -12.42 0.37
CA SER A 59 6.87 -12.76 1.64
C SER A 59 6.57 -11.52 2.49
N LEU A 60 7.43 -10.51 2.47
CA LEU A 60 7.18 -9.22 3.12
C LEU A 60 6.02 -8.45 2.47
N ALA A 61 6.00 -8.36 1.13
CA ALA A 61 4.90 -7.71 0.41
C ALA A 61 3.55 -8.40 0.69
N GLN A 62 3.53 -9.74 0.69
CA GLN A 62 2.34 -10.53 1.02
C GLN A 62 1.89 -10.37 2.49
N ARG A 63 2.81 -10.15 3.43
CA ARG A 63 2.47 -9.82 4.84
C ARG A 63 1.90 -8.42 5.00
N ALA A 64 2.28 -7.49 4.14
CA ALA A 64 1.79 -6.12 4.15
C ALA A 64 0.39 -5.99 3.54
N LEU A 65 -0.04 -6.96 2.72
CA LEU A 65 -1.40 -6.99 2.18
C LEU A 65 -2.41 -7.39 3.28
N PRO A 66 -3.61 -6.79 3.28
CA PRO A 66 -4.68 -7.22 4.16
C PRO A 66 -5.04 -8.68 3.84
N ARG A 67 -4.83 -9.59 4.80
CA ARG A 67 -5.22 -10.99 4.66
C ARG A 67 -6.74 -11.10 4.82
N GLY A 68 -7.48 -10.83 3.74
CA GLY A 68 -8.90 -11.10 3.58
C GLY A 68 -9.80 -10.59 4.72
N ARG A 69 -10.54 -9.51 4.50
CA ARG A 69 -11.80 -9.32 5.22
C ARG A 69 -12.75 -10.46 4.84
N ARG A 70 -12.74 -11.55 5.61
CA ARG A 70 -13.79 -12.58 5.63
C ARG A 70 -14.75 -12.42 6.80
N GLY A 71 -14.74 -11.29 7.50
CA GLY A 71 -15.67 -11.02 8.58
C GLY A 71 -15.70 -9.54 8.95
N ALA A 72 -16.63 -8.80 8.37
CA ALA A 72 -17.21 -7.58 8.93
C ALA A 72 -18.46 -7.23 8.09
N GLY A 73 -19.35 -8.20 7.98
CA GLY A 73 -20.76 -7.99 7.70
C GLY A 73 -21.50 -8.36 8.97
N ALA A 74 -21.65 -7.39 9.87
CA ALA A 74 -22.54 -7.39 11.01
C ALA A 74 -23.16 -6.00 11.06
#